data_AF-A0A8T5NAC3-F1
#
_entry.id   AF-A0A8T5NAC3-F1
#
_cell.length_a   1.000
_cell.length_b   1.000
_cell.length_c   1.000
_cell.angle_alpha   90.00
_cell.angle_beta   90.00
_cell.angle_gamma   90.00
#
_symmetry.space_group_name_H-M   'P 1'
#
loop_
_entity.id
_entity.type
_entity.pdbx_description
1 polymer ?
#
loop_
_entity_poly.entity_id
_entity_poly.type
_entity_poly.pdbx_seq_one_letter_code
_entity_poly.pdbx_strand_id
1 'polypeptide(L)'
;MIIRKNITLENIHLKKLEPLLNKNEGNLSAAIRDSVDIADVVLQQYGTVEKAISNITSETKKLTERERSIESGKNVLICSPVFQWMLKWTKGIPIDHEIMEEYLDPLKINTISELDKQVNAISRESGWNCEVS
;
A
#
# COMPACT_ATOMS: atom_id res chain seq x y z
N MET A 1 -23.31 31.33 -17.26
CA MET A 1 -22.95 32.76 -17.10
C MET A 1 -21.44 32.83 -16.92
N ILE A 2 -20.73 33.64 -17.71
CA ILE A 2 -19.27 33.79 -17.57
C ILE A 2 -19.00 34.97 -16.64
N ILE A 3 -18.30 34.73 -15.52
CA ILE A 3 -17.93 35.76 -14.54
C ILE A 3 -16.41 35.95 -14.61
N ARG A 4 -15.97 37.18 -14.85
CA ARG A 4 -14.54 37.53 -14.82
C ARG A 4 -14.16 38.03 -13.43
N LYS A 5 -13.14 37.42 -12.83
CA LYS A 5 -12.56 37.82 -11.55
C LYS A 5 -11.04 37.97 -11.71
N ASN A 6 -10.48 38.95 -11.01
CA ASN A 6 -9.04 39.13 -10.91
C ASN A 6 -8.59 38.54 -9.58
N ILE A 7 -7.51 37.77 -9.59
CA ILE A 7 -6.92 37.16 -8.40
C ILE A 7 -5.44 37.54 -8.32
N THR A 8 -4.94 37.71 -7.10
CA THR A 8 -3.52 37.92 -6.84
C THR A 8 -2.92 36.60 -6.40
N LEU A 9 -1.83 36.18 -7.05
CA LEU A 9 -1.12 34.94 -6.75
C LEU A 9 0.38 35.21 -6.63
N GLU A 10 1.00 34.60 -5.63
CA GLU A 10 2.45 34.59 -5.53
C GLU A 10 3.07 33.68 -6.60
N ASN A 11 4.32 33.98 -6.96
CA ASN A 11 5.06 33.22 -7.96
C ASN A 11 5.19 31.73 -7.59
N ILE A 12 5.24 31.42 -6.29
CA ILE A 12 5.30 30.05 -5.78
C ILE A 12 4.06 29.24 -6.20
N HIS A 13 2.88 29.87 -6.21
CA HIS A 13 1.63 29.23 -6.62
C HIS A 13 1.48 29.16 -8.14
N LEU A 14 1.98 30.17 -8.87
CA LEU A 14 2.05 30.12 -10.33
C LEU A 14 2.92 28.96 -10.83
N LYS A 15 4.06 28.72 -10.18
CA LYS A 15 4.92 27.57 -10.49
C LYS A 15 4.20 26.23 -10.32
N LYS A 16 3.36 26.09 -9.29
CA LYS A 16 2.56 24.86 -9.10
C LYS A 16 1.52 24.65 -10.21
N LEU A 17 1.07 25.73 -10.86
CA LEU A 17 0.11 25.68 -11.97
C LEU A 17 0.79 25.45 -13.32
N GLU A 18 2.12 25.54 -13.44
CA GLU A 18 2.85 25.36 -14.70
C GLU A 18 2.47 24.09 -15.47
N PRO A 19 2.27 22.91 -14.85
CA PRO A 19 1.86 21.71 -15.59
C PRO A 19 0.52 21.89 -16.31
N LEU A 20 -0.46 22.49 -15.62
CA LEU A 20 -1.79 22.77 -16.18
C LEU A 20 -1.76 23.93 -17.17
N LEU A 21 -0.87 24.89 -16.94
CA LEU A 21 -0.67 26.02 -17.84
C LEU A 21 -0.07 25.57 -19.18
N ASN A 22 0.94 24.70 -19.14
CA ASN A 22 1.56 24.12 -20.32
C ASN A 22 0.58 23.25 -21.12
N LYS A 23 -0.24 22.44 -20.43
CA LYS A 23 -1.33 21.67 -21.05
C LYS A 23 -2.33 22.56 -21.80
N ASN A 24 -2.57 23.77 -21.29
CA ASN A 24 -3.52 24.72 -21.86
C ASN A 24 -2.83 25.85 -22.66
N GLU A 25 -1.63 25.61 -23.19
CA GLU A 25 -0.90 26.53 -24.08
C GLU A 25 -0.74 27.96 -23.49
N GLY A 26 -0.51 28.07 -22.17
CA GLY A 26 -0.36 29.36 -21.51
C GLY A 26 -1.68 30.01 -21.06
N ASN A 27 -2.83 29.38 -21.28
CA ASN A 27 -4.12 29.91 -20.85
C ASN A 27 -4.38 29.68 -19.35
N LEU A 28 -4.11 30.72 -18.55
CA LEU A 28 -4.38 30.75 -17.11
C LEU A 28 -5.84 30.46 -16.74
N SER A 29 -6.81 30.96 -17.51
CA SER A 29 -8.23 30.73 -17.19
C SER A 29 -8.66 29.29 -17.43
N ALA A 30 -8.04 28.60 -18.38
CA ALA A 30 -8.27 27.17 -18.59
C ALA A 30 -7.57 26.35 -17.49
N ALA A 31 -6.32 26.66 -17.17
CA ALA A 31 -5.58 25.98 -16.09
C ALA A 31 -6.25 26.11 -14.71
N ILE A 32 -6.84 27.28 -14.40
CA ILE A 32 -7.59 27.48 -13.15
C ILE A 32 -8.89 26.67 -13.14
N ARG A 33 -9.60 26.55 -14.28
CA ARG A 33 -10.79 25.68 -14.35
C ARG A 33 -10.44 24.22 -14.12
N ASP A 34 -9.39 23.72 -14.79
CA ASP A 34 -8.86 22.36 -14.54
C ASP A 34 -8.52 22.16 -13.06
N SER A 35 -7.92 23.16 -12.42
CA SER A 35 -7.56 23.11 -10.99
C SER A 35 -8.79 23.04 -10.08
N VAL A 36 -9.86 23.77 -10.42
CA VAL A 36 -11.12 23.75 -9.67
C VAL A 36 -11.81 22.40 -9.81
N ASP A 37 -11.83 21.83 -11.02
CA ASP A 37 -12.43 20.51 -11.26
C ASP A 37 -11.67 19.41 -10.49
N ILE A 38 -10.33 19.48 -10.46
CA ILE A 38 -9.51 18.58 -9.64
C ILE A 38 -9.83 18.77 -8.15
N ALA A 39 -9.91 20.02 -7.67
CA ALA A 39 -10.21 20.31 -6.28
C ALA A 39 -11.60 19.79 -5.86
N ASP A 40 -12.62 19.89 -6.73
CA ASP A 40 -13.96 19.36 -6.46
C ASP A 40 -13.93 17.84 -6.26
N VAL A 41 -13.29 17.09 -7.17
CA VAL A 41 -13.14 15.63 -7.04
C VAL A 41 -12.41 15.27 -5.75
N VAL A 42 -11.32 15.98 -5.45
CA VAL A 42 -10.52 15.76 -4.25
C VAL A 42 -11.32 16.03 -2.98
N LEU A 43 -12.10 17.10 -2.94
CA LEU A 43 -12.95 17.45 -1.80
C LEU A 43 -14.11 16.47 -1.64
N GLN A 44 -14.71 15.98 -2.73
CA GLN A 44 -15.73 14.93 -2.66
C GLN A 44 -15.16 13.63 -2.08
N GLN A 45 -13.92 13.27 -2.43
CA GLN A 45 -13.30 12.04 -1.98
C GLN A 45 -12.77 12.11 -0.54
N TYR A 46 -12.16 13.23 -0.14
CA TYR A 46 -11.42 13.32 1.12
C TYR A 46 -12.00 14.33 2.12
N GLY A 47 -12.95 15.17 1.71
CA GLY A 47 -13.58 16.20 2.53
C GLY A 47 -12.77 17.50 2.65
N THR A 48 -11.45 17.41 2.83
CA THR A 48 -10.56 18.59 2.90
C THR A 48 -9.31 18.42 2.05
N VAL A 49 -8.74 19.53 1.60
CA VAL A 49 -7.51 19.55 0.78
C VAL A 49 -6.32 19.03 1.58
N GLU A 50 -6.23 19.35 2.87
CA GLU A 50 -5.15 18.89 3.76
C GLU A 50 -5.17 17.36 3.92
N LYS A 51 -6.36 16.78 4.08
CA LYS A 51 -6.54 15.32 4.21
C LYS A 51 -6.26 14.61 2.89
N ALA A 52 -6.59 15.23 1.77
CA ALA A 52 -6.20 14.73 0.46
C ALA A 52 -4.68 14.75 0.28
N ILE A 53 -4.03 15.87 0.60
CA ILE A 53 -2.57 15.97 0.52
C ILE A 53 -1.93 14.92 1.42
N SER A 54 -2.36 14.76 2.69
CA SER A 54 -1.79 13.75 3.58
C SER A 54 -1.97 12.33 3.06
N ASN A 55 -3.10 12.02 2.43
CA ASN A 55 -3.36 10.69 1.87
C ASN A 55 -2.60 10.44 0.57
N ILE A 56 -2.51 11.43 -0.32
CA ILE A 56 -1.80 11.34 -1.59
C ILE A 56 -0.28 11.37 -1.37
N THR A 57 0.25 12.24 -0.50
CA THR A 57 1.70 12.20 -0.16
C THR A 57 2.08 11.02 0.74
N SER A 58 1.11 10.36 1.36
CA SER A 58 1.33 9.03 1.95
C SER A 58 1.51 7.92 0.90
N GLU A 59 1.59 8.23 -0.40
CA GLU A 59 1.98 7.31 -1.50
C GLU A 59 3.44 6.80 -1.43
N THR A 60 4.19 7.11 -0.37
CA THR A 60 5.02 6.04 0.20
C THR A 60 4.16 5.25 1.15
N LYS A 61 3.16 4.54 0.60
CA LYS A 61 2.34 3.63 1.38
C LYS A 61 3.38 2.62 1.85
N LYS A 62 3.83 2.72 3.11
CA LYS A 62 4.75 1.75 3.69
C LYS A 62 3.98 0.45 3.64
N LEU A 63 4.21 -0.30 2.56
CA LEU A 63 3.63 -1.60 2.37
C LEU A 63 3.89 -2.36 3.66
N THR A 64 2.81 -2.84 4.26
CA THR A 64 2.90 -3.73 5.41
C THR A 64 3.83 -4.89 5.04
N GLU A 65 4.47 -5.52 6.01
CA GLU A 65 5.37 -6.67 5.74
C GLU A 65 4.66 -7.74 4.89
N ARG A 66 3.36 -7.93 5.14
CA ARG A 66 2.46 -8.74 4.31
C ARG A 66 2.41 -8.27 2.86
N GLU A 67 2.06 -7.01 2.60
CA GLU A 67 1.95 -6.49 1.22
C GLU A 67 3.29 -6.59 0.49
N ARG A 68 4.42 -6.30 1.16
CA ARG A 68 5.76 -6.49 0.58
C ARG A 68 6.06 -7.94 0.25
N SER A 69 5.66 -8.88 1.11
CA SER A 69 5.87 -10.31 0.88
C SER A 69 5.06 -10.84 -0.31
N ILE A 70 3.89 -10.25 -0.58
CA ILE A 70 3.05 -10.61 -1.73
C ILE A 70 3.66 -10.04 -3.01
N GLU A 71 4.09 -8.78 -3.00
CA GLU A 71 4.74 -8.15 -4.17
C GLU A 71 6.07 -8.79 -4.54
N SER A 72 6.88 -9.20 -3.54
CA SER A 72 8.15 -9.87 -3.79
C SER A 72 8.00 -11.31 -4.30
N GLY A 73 6.77 -11.85 -4.32
CA GLY A 73 6.50 -13.24 -4.67
C GLY A 73 6.89 -14.24 -3.57
N LYS A 74 7.28 -13.78 -2.37
CA LYS A 74 7.57 -14.65 -1.22
C LYS A 74 6.30 -15.33 -0.69
N ASN A 75 5.17 -14.63 -0.74
CA ASN A 75 3.86 -15.13 -0.31
C ASN A 75 2.82 -14.98 -1.42
N VAL A 76 1.81 -15.85 -1.41
CA VAL A 76 0.69 -15.81 -2.36
C VAL A 76 -0.61 -15.48 -1.64
N LEU A 77 -1.43 -14.62 -2.25
CA LEU A 77 -2.78 -14.35 -1.76
C LEU A 77 -3.74 -15.43 -2.24
N ILE A 78 -4.31 -16.19 -1.31
CA ILE A 78 -5.30 -17.24 -1.58
C ILE A 78 -6.62 -16.86 -0.91
N CYS A 79 -7.75 -17.08 -1.58
CA CYS A 79 -9.06 -16.84 -0.98
C CYS A 79 -9.35 -17.86 0.14
N SER A 80 -10.00 -17.38 1.22
CA SER A 80 -10.22 -18.18 2.44
C SER A 80 -10.87 -19.56 2.20
N PRO A 81 -11.90 -19.71 1.34
CA PRO A 81 -12.50 -21.03 1.09
C PRO A 81 -11.52 -22.03 0.47
N VAL A 82 -10.66 -21.57 -0.45
CA VAL A 82 -9.64 -22.42 -1.09
C VAL A 82 -8.57 -22.82 -0.08
N PHE A 83 -8.11 -21.88 0.75
CA PHE A 83 -7.14 -22.18 1.80
C PHE A 83 -7.69 -23.20 2.82
N GLN A 84 -8.94 -23.03 3.27
CA GLN A 84 -9.60 -24.00 4.16
C GLN A 84 -9.79 -25.36 3.51
N TRP A 85 -10.14 -25.40 2.23
CA TRP A 85 -10.22 -26.64 1.45
C TRP A 85 -8.85 -27.33 1.39
N MET A 86 -7.76 -26.62 1.10
CA MET A 86 -6.40 -27.17 1.10
C MET A 86 -6.04 -27.78 2.45
N LEU A 87 -6.23 -27.04 3.55
CA LEU A 87 -5.95 -27.53 4.91
C LEU A 87 -6.73 -28.79 5.27
N LYS A 88 -7.98 -28.90 4.81
CA LYS A 88 -8.80 -30.09 5.02
C LYS A 88 -8.23 -31.31 4.31
N TRP A 89 -7.70 -31.14 3.11
CA TRP A 89 -7.15 -32.22 2.28
C TRP A 89 -5.69 -32.57 2.61
N THR A 90 -4.92 -31.63 3.17
CA THR A 90 -3.55 -31.88 3.63
C THR A 90 -3.47 -32.37 5.08
N LYS A 91 -4.62 -32.56 5.74
CA LYS A 91 -4.66 -33.05 7.11
C LYS A 91 -4.01 -34.42 7.23
N GLY A 92 -2.93 -34.50 8.03
CA GLY A 92 -2.19 -35.73 8.28
C GLY A 92 -1.13 -36.06 7.22
N ILE A 93 -0.95 -35.20 6.22
CA ILE A 93 0.15 -35.30 5.27
C ILE A 93 1.34 -34.53 5.88
N PRO A 94 2.49 -35.17 6.14
CA PRO A 94 3.67 -34.47 6.62
C PRO A 94 4.19 -33.53 5.53
N ILE A 95 4.76 -32.40 5.95
CA ILE A 95 5.44 -31.47 5.06
C ILE A 95 6.69 -32.17 4.51
N ASP A 96 6.98 -31.98 3.23
CA ASP A 96 8.21 -32.49 2.61
C ASP A 96 9.44 -31.96 3.34
N HIS A 97 10.49 -32.77 3.44
CA HIS A 97 11.73 -32.42 4.14
C HIS A 97 12.38 -31.17 3.54
N GLU A 98 12.39 -31.04 2.21
CA GLU A 98 12.98 -29.89 1.52
C GLU A 98 12.27 -28.58 1.91
N ILE A 99 10.95 -28.62 1.99
CA ILE A 99 10.12 -27.48 2.41
C ILE A 99 10.33 -27.21 3.90
N MET A 100 10.42 -28.26 4.72
CA MET A 100 10.66 -28.11 6.15
C MET A 100 12.02 -27.45 6.44
N GLU A 101 13.08 -27.80 5.71
CA GLU A 101 14.40 -27.18 5.85
C GLU A 101 14.43 -25.71 5.39
N GLU A 102 13.61 -25.34 4.40
CA GLU A 102 13.48 -23.94 3.97
C GLU A 102 12.89 -23.05 5.08
N TYR A 103 11.87 -23.55 5.79
CA TYR A 103 11.23 -22.82 6.87
C TYR A 103 11.93 -22.95 8.22
N LEU A 104 12.55 -24.10 8.49
CA LEU A 104 13.16 -24.46 9.77
C LEU A 104 14.61 -24.92 9.54
N ASP A 105 15.47 -23.97 9.18
CA ASP A 105 16.89 -24.23 8.97
C ASP A 105 17.55 -24.72 10.27
N PRO A 106 17.94 -26.02 10.34
CA PRO A 106 18.48 -26.61 11.57
C PRO A 106 19.83 -26.00 11.99
N LEU A 107 20.52 -25.33 11.07
CA LEU A 107 21.79 -24.66 11.36
C LEU A 107 21.57 -23.27 11.99
N LYS A 108 20.40 -22.65 11.74
CA LYS A 108 20.04 -21.33 12.27
C LYS A 108 19.22 -21.42 13.57
N ILE A 109 18.48 -22.51 13.76
CA ILE A 109 17.61 -22.70 14.91
C ILE A 109 18.20 -23.78 15.80
N ASN A 110 18.93 -23.38 16.85
CA ASN A 110 19.60 -24.31 17.75
C ASN A 110 18.87 -24.44 19.10
N THR A 111 17.90 -23.56 19.37
CA THR A 111 17.12 -23.54 20.61
C THR A 111 15.63 -23.40 20.35
N ILE A 112 14.80 -23.88 21.29
CA ILE A 112 13.34 -23.70 21.23
C ILE A 112 12.96 -22.22 21.21
N SER A 113 13.67 -21.37 21.96
CA SER A 113 13.40 -19.93 21.95
C SER A 113 13.67 -19.27 20.59
N GLU A 114 14.66 -19.75 19.84
CA GLU A 114 14.92 -19.28 18.47
C GLU A 114 13.85 -19.78 17.50
N LEU A 115 13.35 -21.00 17.70
CA LEU A 115 12.24 -21.55 16.94
C LEU A 115 10.99 -20.69 17.14
N ASP A 116 10.63 -20.39 18.39
CA ASP A 116 9.45 -19.56 18.70
C ASP A 116 9.57 -18.17 18.06
N LYS A 117 10.76 -17.57 18.11
CA LYS A 117 11.03 -16.29 17.45
C LYS A 117 10.83 -16.37 15.93
N GLN A 118 11.34 -17.42 15.28
CA GLN A 118 11.17 -17.60 13.84
C GLN A 118 9.70 -17.83 13.45
N VAL A 119 8.99 -18.72 14.16
CA VAL A 119 7.57 -18.99 13.90
C VAL A 119 6.74 -17.72 14.08
N ASN A 120 7.00 -16.95 15.14
CA ASN A 120 6.32 -15.68 15.39
C ASN A 120 6.66 -14.63 14.32
N ALA A 121 7.89 -14.61 13.79
CA ALA A 121 8.25 -13.74 12.68
C ALA A 121 7.47 -14.11 11.39
N ILE A 122 7.42 -15.40 11.03
CA ILE A 122 6.66 -15.89 9.88
C ILE A 122 5.18 -15.55 10.02
N SER A 123 4.61 -15.74 11.22
CA SER A 123 3.21 -15.41 11.52
C SER A 123 2.90 -13.93 11.32
N ARG A 124 3.80 -13.03 11.76
CA ARG A 124 3.67 -11.57 11.58
C ARG A 124 3.80 -11.17 10.11
N GLU A 125 4.81 -11.67 9.41
CA GLU A 125 5.00 -11.41 7.97
C GLU A 125 3.80 -11.88 7.14
N SER A 126 3.23 -13.04 7.49
CA SER A 126 2.10 -13.63 6.79
C SER A 126 0.74 -13.03 7.21
N GLY A 127 0.73 -12.20 8.26
CA GLY A 127 -0.48 -11.61 8.82
C GLY A 127 -1.46 -12.63 9.43
N TRP A 128 -0.95 -13.74 9.95
CA TRP A 128 -1.76 -14.81 10.56
C TRP A 128 -2.23 -14.47 11.97
N ASN A 129 -1.60 -13.50 12.63
CA ASN A 129 -1.96 -13.03 13.97
C ASN A 129 -1.97 -14.14 15.03
N CYS A 130 -1.12 -15.15 14.88
CA CYS A 130 -0.90 -16.21 15.86
C CYS A 130 0.45 -16.01 16.55
N GLU A 131 0.54 -16.32 17.84
CA GLU A 131 1.81 -16.33 18.58
C GLU A 131 1.99 -17.66 19.32
N VAL A 132 3.18 -18.24 19.23
CA VAL A 132 3.65 -19.38 20.04
C VAL A 132 4.46 -18.87 21.23
N SER A 133 4.31 -19.56 22.37
CA SER A 133 4.83 -19.18 23.70
C SER A 133 5.99 -20.05 24.14
#